data_AF-A0A972E2J1-F1
#
_entry.id   AF-A0A972E2J1-F1
#
_cell.length_a   1.000
_cell.length_b   1.000
_cell.length_c   1.000
_cell.angle_alpha   90.00
_cell.angle_beta   90.00
_cell.angle_gamma   90.00
#
_symmetry.space_group_name_H-M   'P 1'
#
loop_
_entity.id
_entity.type
_entity.pdbx_description
1 polymer ?
#
loop_
_entity_poly.entity_id
_entity_poly.type
_entity_poly.pdbx_seq_one_letter_code
_entity_poly.pdbx_strand_id
1 'polypeptide(L)'
;MTSVIKYGCFYVFLGVSLLAFFLYVYPRYEYDQKASDISIGFEQAYTGDISGFFTVTPIQNTGLKGERVVFVYDFSVVPEATMDAVLKGRAGEKVIFFEKPYATLKPEMLASLLDQYDINVGFLELNPVSDFMRRALLARSLKGREETFRVHTIKPAEVTNLRLTYEMILRRWLRAREERSIDFFWVQPLPSSLGVSYDEYGVTLLGLFHTSDTLAPVVVSMSLFFKILLVIGSFGLIFFYSPIIAIACAVFLSIYGVFNGFADTMLYLAGLTGTFGITGVFREMRKLEFNASLKYTAIIIFGLFLGVTVNALSYSYESVNGLLLPHGVKLLTFYLPMLVLIREFLYYGIKGLRSRLHWSDFALVIGLVLVILYSLLRSGNAAFVSNFERQLRDSLEMLLGVRPRFRELIGIPALWLYFRDKHRSFGRYAFIIPVLGVIGLCSIVNAFQHVHTPITIIFLRELLGIVIGTAIGMLIGVLLPNIIEEGEST
;
A
#
# COMPACT_ATOMS: atom_id res chain seq x y z
N MET A 1 21.92 6.59 -29.94
CA MET A 1 21.33 7.64 -29.09
C MET A 1 22.43 8.20 -28.20
N THR A 2 22.73 9.50 -28.26
CA THR A 2 23.87 10.09 -27.54
C THR A 2 23.70 9.92 -26.03
N SER A 3 24.77 9.51 -25.34
CA SER A 3 24.83 9.37 -23.87
C SER A 3 24.22 10.58 -23.15
N VAL A 4 24.47 11.77 -23.70
CA VAL A 4 23.95 13.06 -23.23
C VAL A 4 22.43 13.08 -23.07
N ILE A 5 21.66 12.62 -24.06
CA ILE A 5 20.19 12.64 -24.00
C ILE A 5 19.69 11.70 -22.90
N LYS A 6 20.26 10.49 -22.84
CA LYS A 6 19.88 9.48 -21.85
C LYS A 6 20.04 10.00 -20.42
N TYR A 7 21.20 10.56 -20.09
CA TYR A 7 21.46 11.08 -18.75
C TYR A 7 20.75 12.42 -18.50
N GLY A 8 20.53 13.24 -19.53
CA GLY A 8 19.68 14.43 -19.44
C GLY A 8 18.27 14.10 -18.93
N CYS A 9 17.63 13.05 -19.49
CA CYS A 9 16.33 12.59 -19.01
C CYS A 9 16.34 12.11 -17.55
N PHE A 10 17.44 11.50 -17.10
CA PHE A 10 17.61 11.10 -15.70
C PHE A 10 17.73 12.32 -14.76
N TYR A 11 18.48 13.35 -15.15
CA TYR A 11 18.59 14.58 -14.35
C TYR A 11 17.28 15.36 -14.29
N VAL A 12 16.49 15.36 -15.37
CA VAL A 12 15.12 15.91 -15.35
C VAL A 12 14.27 15.19 -14.32
N PHE A 13 14.28 13.85 -14.30
CA PHE A 13 13.59 13.08 -13.26
C PHE A 13 14.08 13.45 -11.85
N LEU A 14 15.40 13.55 -11.65
CA LEU A 14 15.97 13.85 -10.34
C LEU A 14 15.51 15.22 -9.83
N GLY A 15 15.48 16.24 -10.71
CA GLY A 15 14.96 17.57 -10.37
C GLY A 15 13.47 17.54 -10.01
N VAL A 16 12.65 16.82 -10.79
CA VAL A 16 11.21 16.64 -10.50
C VAL A 16 10.98 15.88 -9.19
N SER A 17 11.76 14.84 -8.93
CA SER A 17 11.66 14.02 -7.72
C SER A 17 12.06 14.81 -6.48
N LEU A 18 13.09 15.66 -6.58
CA LEU A 18 13.47 16.60 -5.54
C LEU A 18 12.35 17.63 -5.29
N LEU A 19 11.76 18.18 -6.36
CA LEU A 19 10.63 19.09 -6.25
C LEU A 19 9.44 18.39 -5.57
N ALA A 20 9.18 17.12 -5.88
CA ALA A 20 8.14 16.36 -5.22
C ALA A 20 8.39 16.22 -3.73
N PHE A 21 9.62 16.00 -3.29
CA PHE A 21 9.92 15.98 -1.86
C PHE A 21 9.49 17.28 -1.15
N PHE A 22 9.77 18.44 -1.74
CA PHE A 22 9.42 19.74 -1.12
C PHE A 22 7.97 20.17 -1.32
N LEU A 23 7.38 19.93 -2.49
CA LEU A 23 6.03 20.40 -2.83
C LEU A 23 4.91 19.41 -2.48
N TYR A 24 5.23 18.13 -2.27
CA TYR A 24 4.21 17.11 -2.01
C TYR A 24 4.22 16.58 -0.58
N VAL A 25 5.39 16.35 0.03
CA VAL A 25 5.46 15.67 1.34
C VAL A 25 4.76 16.46 2.44
N TYR A 26 4.97 17.77 2.53
CA TYR A 26 4.36 18.60 3.57
C TYR A 26 2.83 18.76 3.37
N PRO A 27 2.31 19.14 2.18
CA PRO A 27 0.87 19.16 1.96
C PRO A 27 0.21 17.80 2.17
N ARG A 28 0.90 16.70 1.83
CA ARG A 28 0.41 15.35 2.10
C ARG A 28 0.35 15.05 3.60
N TYR A 29 1.35 15.47 4.37
CA TYR A 29 1.34 15.36 5.82
C TYR A 29 0.19 16.16 6.45
N GLU A 30 -0.07 17.38 6.00
CA GLU A 30 -1.22 18.17 6.48
C GLU A 30 -2.55 17.50 6.16
N TYR A 31 -2.68 16.91 4.96
CA TYR A 31 -3.84 16.10 4.60
C TYR A 31 -3.98 14.91 5.57
N ASP A 32 -2.92 14.15 5.82
CA ASP A 32 -2.96 12.99 6.70
C ASP A 32 -3.31 13.36 8.15
N GLN A 33 -2.88 14.54 8.62
CA GLN A 33 -3.25 15.08 9.94
C GLN A 33 -4.71 15.53 10.00
N LYS A 34 -5.26 16.13 8.95
CA LYS A 34 -6.70 16.48 8.92
C LYS A 34 -7.59 15.25 8.79
N ALA A 35 -7.15 14.26 8.01
CA ALA A 35 -7.76 12.94 7.97
C ALA A 35 -7.46 12.14 9.26
N SER A 36 -6.75 12.74 10.22
CA SER A 36 -6.40 12.08 11.48
C SER A 36 -7.49 12.14 12.56
N ASP A 37 -8.52 12.96 12.34
CA ASP A 37 -9.69 12.97 13.20
C ASP A 37 -10.63 11.82 12.81
N ILE A 38 -11.30 11.21 13.79
CA ILE A 38 -12.23 10.12 13.52
C ILE A 38 -13.62 10.39 14.06
N SER A 39 -14.62 10.06 13.27
CA SER A 39 -15.99 9.95 13.75
C SER A 39 -16.25 8.52 14.22
N ILE A 40 -16.81 8.35 15.40
CA ILE A 40 -17.17 7.02 15.93
C ILE A 40 -18.69 6.95 16.03
N GLY A 41 -19.26 5.85 15.54
CA GLY A 41 -20.67 5.56 15.66
C GLY A 41 -20.97 4.20 16.23
N PHE A 42 -21.99 4.16 17.09
CA PHE A 42 -22.42 2.99 17.83
C PHE A 42 -23.79 2.52 17.37
N GLU A 43 -24.00 1.20 17.36
CA GLU A 43 -25.25 0.57 16.92
C GLU A 43 -26.31 0.56 18.02
N GLN A 44 -25.90 0.57 19.28
CA GLN A 44 -26.79 0.64 20.44
C GLN A 44 -26.66 1.99 21.14
N ALA A 45 -27.79 2.52 21.63
CA ALA A 45 -27.82 3.78 22.36
C ALA A 45 -27.05 3.68 23.67
N TYR A 46 -26.15 4.64 23.91
CA TYR A 46 -25.43 4.78 25.16
C TYR A 46 -26.28 5.49 26.21
N THR A 47 -26.05 5.17 27.49
CA THR A 47 -26.68 5.88 28.60
C THR A 47 -25.90 7.17 28.92
N GLY A 48 -26.60 8.31 28.86
CA GLY A 48 -26.26 9.55 29.58
C GLY A 48 -25.20 10.49 29.00
N ASP A 49 -23.96 10.04 28.76
CA ASP A 49 -22.80 10.94 28.78
C ASP A 49 -22.12 11.24 27.43
N ILE A 50 -22.81 11.00 26.31
CA ILE A 50 -22.15 11.04 25.00
C ILE A 50 -22.85 11.95 23.98
N SER A 51 -22.73 13.25 24.21
CA SER A 51 -23.18 14.28 23.27
C SER A 51 -22.28 14.46 22.04
N GLY A 52 -21.38 13.50 21.72
CA GLY A 52 -20.34 13.62 20.67
C GLY A 52 -20.35 12.54 19.59
N PHE A 53 -21.10 11.44 19.74
CA PHE A 53 -21.03 10.30 18.81
C PHE A 53 -22.15 10.24 17.78
N PHE A 54 -21.86 9.46 16.73
CA PHE A 54 -22.83 9.10 15.71
C PHE A 54 -23.68 7.92 16.16
N THR A 55 -24.94 7.93 15.78
CA THR A 55 -25.82 6.77 15.92
C THR A 55 -25.82 6.01 14.61
N VAL A 56 -25.44 4.74 14.65
CA VAL A 56 -25.55 3.82 13.51
C VAL A 56 -26.85 3.05 13.66
N THR A 57 -27.74 3.13 12.68
CA THR A 57 -29.07 2.51 12.76
C THR A 57 -29.45 1.85 11.44
N PRO A 58 -30.27 0.78 11.45
CA PRO A 58 -30.84 0.23 10.22
C PRO A 58 -31.60 1.29 9.43
N ILE A 59 -31.52 1.22 8.10
CA ILE A 59 -32.13 2.21 7.20
C ILE A 59 -33.65 2.30 7.30
N GLN A 60 -34.31 1.27 7.84
CA GLN A 60 -35.75 1.21 8.07
C GLN A 60 -36.20 2.12 9.23
N ASN A 61 -35.30 2.56 10.12
CA ASN A 61 -35.66 3.34 11.29
C ASN A 61 -36.04 4.78 10.92
N THR A 62 -37.32 5.07 10.82
CA THR A 62 -37.85 6.38 10.40
C THR A 62 -37.81 7.46 11.49
N GLY A 63 -37.58 7.09 12.75
CA GLY A 63 -37.64 7.99 13.90
C GLY A 63 -36.37 8.81 14.15
N LEU A 64 -35.27 8.50 13.46
CA LEU A 64 -33.99 9.19 13.60
C LEU A 64 -33.65 9.90 12.28
N LYS A 65 -33.25 11.17 12.38
CA LYS A 65 -32.69 12.00 11.31
C LYS A 65 -31.71 13.00 11.94
N GLY A 66 -30.71 13.42 11.17
CA GLY A 66 -29.79 14.46 11.59
C GLY A 66 -28.34 14.18 11.21
N GLU A 67 -27.50 15.20 11.37
CA GLU A 67 -26.10 15.16 10.89
C GLU A 67 -25.26 14.05 11.51
N ARG A 68 -25.63 13.57 12.71
CA ARG A 68 -24.94 12.50 13.45
C ARG A 68 -25.60 11.14 13.37
N VAL A 69 -26.40 10.90 12.34
CA VAL A 69 -26.99 9.59 12.08
C VAL A 69 -26.36 8.98 10.83
N VAL A 70 -25.98 7.72 10.93
CA VAL A 70 -25.51 6.92 9.79
C VAL A 70 -26.44 5.72 9.63
N PHE A 71 -27.03 5.58 8.45
CA PHE A 71 -27.95 4.50 8.16
C PHE A 71 -27.22 3.32 7.55
N VAL A 72 -27.58 2.10 7.95
CA VAL A 72 -27.07 0.86 7.36
C VAL A 72 -28.11 0.29 6.41
N TYR A 73 -27.77 0.26 5.12
CA TYR A 73 -28.51 -0.46 4.09
C TYR A 73 -27.98 -1.89 4.02
N ASP A 74 -28.73 -2.85 4.55
CA ASP A 74 -28.40 -4.28 4.43
C ASP A 74 -29.16 -4.87 3.23
N PHE A 75 -28.42 -5.30 2.21
CA PHE A 75 -28.98 -5.92 1.00
C PHE A 75 -29.73 -7.23 1.28
N SER A 76 -29.43 -7.92 2.38
CA SER A 76 -30.14 -9.15 2.77
C SER A 76 -31.50 -8.88 3.43
N VAL A 77 -31.71 -7.67 3.96
CA VAL A 77 -32.91 -7.29 4.70
C VAL A 77 -33.86 -6.43 3.87
N VAL A 78 -33.33 -5.48 3.10
CA VAL A 78 -34.15 -4.60 2.26
C VAL A 78 -34.53 -5.34 0.97
N PRO A 79 -35.81 -5.44 0.59
CA PRO A 79 -36.19 -6.01 -0.71
C PRO A 79 -35.82 -5.08 -1.88
N GLU A 80 -35.31 -5.66 -2.98
CA GLU A 80 -34.89 -4.92 -4.18
C GLU A 80 -35.99 -3.98 -4.72
N ALA A 81 -37.25 -4.44 -4.73
CA ALA A 81 -38.40 -3.65 -5.20
C ALA A 81 -38.64 -2.34 -4.42
N THR A 82 -38.12 -2.23 -3.20
CA THR A 82 -38.28 -1.05 -2.34
C THR A 82 -37.05 -0.15 -2.29
N MET A 83 -35.95 -0.53 -2.95
CA MET A 83 -34.67 0.16 -2.88
C MET A 83 -34.77 1.66 -3.21
N ASP A 84 -35.42 2.01 -4.33
CA ASP A 84 -35.58 3.41 -4.75
C ASP A 84 -36.35 4.23 -3.71
N ALA A 85 -37.48 3.72 -3.22
CA ALA A 85 -38.29 4.40 -2.22
C ALA A 85 -37.54 4.58 -0.89
N VAL A 86 -36.76 3.58 -0.47
CA VAL A 86 -35.94 3.62 0.74
C VAL A 86 -34.83 4.65 0.61
N LEU A 87 -34.09 4.66 -0.51
CA LEU A 87 -33.00 5.62 -0.75
C LEU A 87 -33.54 7.05 -0.88
N LYS A 88 -34.68 7.24 -1.57
CA LYS A 88 -35.38 8.52 -1.66
C LYS A 88 -35.76 9.06 -0.27
N GLY A 89 -36.21 8.19 0.63
CA GLY A 89 -36.54 8.56 2.02
C GLY A 89 -35.32 9.01 2.85
N ARG A 90 -34.10 8.80 2.34
CA ARG A 90 -32.82 9.12 2.96
C ARG A 90 -32.00 10.13 2.17
N ALA A 91 -32.63 10.91 1.28
CA ALA A 91 -31.92 11.91 0.50
C ALA A 91 -31.10 12.88 1.39
N GLY A 92 -29.85 13.12 1.03
CA GLY A 92 -28.90 13.94 1.81
C GLY A 92 -28.31 13.27 3.07
N GLU A 93 -28.74 12.06 3.41
CA GLU A 93 -28.28 11.35 4.60
C GLU A 93 -27.02 10.51 4.32
N LYS A 94 -26.37 10.06 5.40
CA LYS A 94 -25.19 9.18 5.35
C LYS A 94 -25.62 7.72 5.35
N VAL A 95 -25.21 6.95 4.35
CA VAL A 95 -25.63 5.55 4.19
C VAL A 95 -24.42 4.64 3.98
N ILE A 96 -24.33 3.59 4.78
CA ILE A 96 -23.37 2.49 4.64
C ILE A 96 -24.10 1.30 4.03
N PHE A 97 -23.50 0.70 2.99
CA PHE A 97 -24.06 -0.51 2.36
C PHE A 97 -23.39 -1.76 2.91
N PHE A 98 -24.19 -2.78 3.21
CA PHE A 98 -23.74 -3.99 3.89
C PHE A 98 -24.31 -5.25 3.25
N GLU A 99 -23.55 -6.35 3.36
CA GLU A 99 -23.79 -7.65 2.72
C GLU A 99 -23.80 -7.65 1.18
N LYS A 100 -23.94 -8.84 0.58
CA LYS A 100 -23.87 -9.00 -0.87
C LYS A 100 -25.07 -8.32 -1.57
N PRO A 101 -24.85 -7.56 -2.65
CA PRO A 101 -25.92 -6.91 -3.41
C PRO A 101 -26.81 -7.93 -4.14
N TYR A 102 -28.00 -7.48 -4.56
CA TYR A 102 -28.89 -8.30 -5.41
C TYR A 102 -28.17 -8.68 -6.71
N ALA A 103 -28.38 -9.92 -7.18
CA ALA A 103 -27.69 -10.43 -8.36
C ALA A 103 -28.00 -9.64 -9.65
N THR A 104 -29.15 -8.98 -9.70
CA THR A 104 -29.69 -8.17 -10.79
C THR A 104 -29.23 -6.71 -10.75
N LEU A 105 -28.78 -6.23 -9.58
CA LEU A 105 -28.42 -4.82 -9.38
C LEU A 105 -27.09 -4.51 -10.06
N LYS A 106 -27.12 -3.59 -11.03
CA LYS A 106 -25.90 -3.07 -11.68
C LYS A 106 -25.30 -1.91 -10.88
N PRO A 107 -23.95 -1.81 -10.78
CA PRO A 107 -23.29 -0.73 -10.06
C PRO A 107 -23.68 0.66 -10.58
N GLU A 108 -23.85 0.83 -11.89
CA GLU A 108 -24.18 2.11 -12.53
C GLU A 108 -25.60 2.56 -12.17
N MET A 109 -26.53 1.61 -12.00
CA MET A 109 -27.89 1.91 -11.57
C MET A 109 -27.91 2.42 -10.13
N LEU A 110 -27.16 1.77 -9.23
CA LEU A 110 -27.02 2.26 -7.86
C LEU A 110 -26.35 3.64 -7.84
N ALA A 111 -25.28 3.85 -8.62
CA ALA A 111 -24.59 5.13 -8.70
C ALA A 111 -25.54 6.28 -9.09
N SER A 112 -26.39 6.05 -10.09
CA SER A 112 -27.39 7.04 -10.53
C SER A 112 -28.38 7.39 -9.42
N LEU A 113 -28.85 6.41 -8.65
CA LEU A 113 -29.77 6.65 -7.53
C LEU A 113 -29.09 7.41 -6.39
N LEU A 114 -27.84 7.05 -6.08
CA LEU A 114 -27.06 7.72 -5.03
C LEU A 114 -26.81 9.20 -5.37
N ASP A 115 -26.49 9.50 -6.63
CA ASP A 115 -26.32 10.88 -7.08
C ASP A 115 -27.65 11.64 -7.17
N GLN A 116 -28.71 10.98 -7.63
CA GLN A 116 -30.05 11.58 -7.70
C GLN A 116 -30.55 12.05 -6.32
N TYR A 117 -30.26 11.29 -5.27
CA TYR A 117 -30.70 11.58 -3.90
C TYR A 117 -29.61 12.21 -3.02
N ASP A 118 -28.48 12.62 -3.60
CA ASP A 118 -27.36 13.27 -2.88
C ASP A 118 -26.92 12.48 -1.63
N ILE A 119 -26.84 11.14 -1.76
CA ILE A 119 -26.49 10.26 -0.66
C ILE A 119 -24.99 10.30 -0.41
N ASN A 120 -24.60 10.56 0.84
CA ASN A 120 -23.21 10.45 1.27
C ASN A 120 -22.92 8.99 1.65
N VAL A 121 -21.97 8.35 0.96
CA VAL A 121 -21.82 6.89 1.03
C VAL A 121 -20.62 6.49 1.88
N GLY A 122 -20.87 5.61 2.85
CA GLY A 122 -19.82 4.95 3.62
C GLY A 122 -19.27 3.73 2.90
N PHE A 123 -18.00 3.78 2.51
CA PHE A 123 -17.28 2.67 1.91
C PHE A 123 -16.63 1.78 2.98
N LEU A 124 -17.22 0.61 3.22
CA LEU A 124 -16.65 -0.40 4.10
C LEU A 124 -15.41 -1.05 3.49
N GLU A 125 -14.28 -0.97 4.20
CA GLU A 125 -13.10 -1.74 3.85
C GLU A 125 -13.22 -3.21 4.25
N LEU A 126 -12.63 -4.11 3.46
CA LEU A 126 -12.53 -5.55 3.78
C LEU A 126 -13.89 -6.25 3.96
N ASN A 127 -14.88 -5.91 3.14
CA ASN A 127 -16.23 -6.50 3.17
C ASN A 127 -16.58 -7.15 1.82
N PRO A 128 -17.41 -8.22 1.79
CA PRO A 128 -17.93 -8.79 0.54
C PRO A 128 -18.57 -7.78 -0.42
N VAL A 129 -19.16 -6.70 0.10
CA VAL A 129 -19.79 -5.65 -0.72
C VAL A 129 -18.76 -4.70 -1.37
N SER A 130 -17.52 -4.66 -0.87
CA SER A 130 -16.53 -3.63 -1.22
C SER A 130 -16.24 -3.59 -2.72
N ASP A 131 -16.14 -4.73 -3.40
CA ASP A 131 -15.84 -4.76 -4.83
C ASP A 131 -16.97 -4.20 -5.69
N PHE A 132 -18.22 -4.48 -5.30
CA PHE A 132 -19.40 -3.91 -5.94
C PHE A 132 -19.50 -2.40 -5.67
N MET A 133 -19.33 -1.99 -4.40
CA MET A 133 -19.38 -0.58 -4.03
C MET A 133 -18.28 0.25 -4.68
N ARG A 134 -17.05 -0.27 -4.85
CA ARG A 134 -16.02 0.43 -5.64
C ARG A 134 -16.50 0.79 -7.03
N ARG A 135 -17.11 -0.17 -7.74
CA ARG A 135 -17.61 0.05 -9.10
C ARG A 135 -18.76 1.05 -9.10
N ALA A 136 -19.68 0.96 -8.14
CA ALA A 136 -20.80 1.89 -8.02
C ALA A 136 -20.29 3.31 -7.73
N LEU A 137 -19.39 3.46 -6.76
CA LEU A 137 -18.80 4.76 -6.39
C LEU A 137 -17.98 5.37 -7.54
N LEU A 138 -17.20 4.57 -8.27
CA LEU A 138 -16.47 5.04 -9.46
C LEU A 138 -17.39 5.42 -10.63
N ALA A 139 -18.61 4.87 -10.69
CA ALA A 139 -19.61 5.24 -11.69
C ALA A 139 -20.37 6.54 -11.33
N ARG A 140 -20.22 7.07 -10.10
CA ARG A 140 -20.81 8.35 -9.69
C ARG A 140 -20.15 9.54 -10.40
N SER A 141 -20.85 10.65 -10.41
CA SER A 141 -20.34 11.99 -10.73
C SER A 141 -19.15 12.37 -9.84
N LEU A 142 -18.34 13.35 -10.28
CA LEU A 142 -17.16 13.80 -9.52
C LEU A 142 -17.54 14.26 -8.10
N LYS A 143 -18.63 15.03 -7.96
CA LYS A 143 -19.16 15.47 -6.65
C LYS A 143 -19.53 14.26 -5.78
N GLY A 144 -20.29 13.30 -6.34
CA GLY A 144 -20.73 12.11 -5.59
C GLY A 144 -19.58 11.18 -5.17
N ARG A 145 -18.46 11.17 -5.91
CA ARG A 145 -17.23 10.49 -5.47
C ARG A 145 -16.64 11.18 -4.25
N GLU A 146 -16.50 12.51 -4.32
CA GLU A 146 -15.96 13.34 -3.25
C GLU A 146 -16.79 13.29 -1.95
N GLU A 147 -18.06 12.88 -2.03
CA GLU A 147 -18.97 12.63 -0.89
C GLU A 147 -18.98 11.15 -0.47
N THR A 148 -17.78 10.58 -0.28
CA THR A 148 -17.59 9.22 0.22
C THR A 148 -16.70 9.25 1.45
N PHE A 149 -17.03 8.48 2.48
CA PHE A 149 -16.18 8.30 3.65
C PHE A 149 -15.84 6.84 3.86
N ARG A 150 -14.63 6.54 4.34
CA ARG A 150 -14.20 5.18 4.63
C ARG A 150 -14.68 4.74 5.99
N VAL A 151 -15.18 3.51 6.02
CA VAL A 151 -15.72 2.87 7.22
C VAL A 151 -14.90 1.66 7.58
N HIS A 152 -14.47 1.59 8.84
CA HIS A 152 -13.94 0.37 9.43
C HIS A 152 -14.91 -0.18 10.48
N THR A 153 -15.06 -1.50 10.48
CA THR A 153 -15.84 -2.22 11.48
C THR A 153 -15.19 -3.57 11.75
N ILE A 154 -15.40 -4.09 12.97
CA ILE A 154 -14.97 -5.43 13.36
C ILE A 154 -16.22 -6.25 13.62
N LYS A 155 -16.50 -7.21 12.72
CA LYS A 155 -17.73 -8.01 12.82
C LYS A 155 -17.67 -8.93 14.05
N PRO A 156 -18.75 -9.08 14.83
CA PRO A 156 -18.80 -10.03 15.95
C PRO A 156 -18.48 -11.47 15.52
N ALA A 157 -18.97 -11.88 14.34
CA ALA A 157 -18.65 -13.17 13.75
C ALA A 157 -17.15 -13.34 13.44
N GLU A 158 -16.45 -12.27 13.05
CA GLU A 158 -15.00 -12.31 12.81
C GLU A 158 -14.24 -12.53 14.12
N VAL A 159 -14.64 -11.85 15.20
CA VAL A 159 -14.04 -12.01 16.53
C VAL A 159 -14.09 -13.46 16.99
N THR A 160 -15.26 -14.10 16.85
CA THR A 160 -15.46 -15.51 17.21
C THR A 160 -14.68 -16.45 16.29
N ASN A 161 -14.76 -16.26 14.97
CA ASN A 161 -14.11 -17.14 13.99
C ASN A 161 -12.58 -17.11 14.08
N LEU A 162 -12.00 -15.93 14.36
CA LEU A 162 -10.56 -15.74 14.47
C LEU A 162 -10.03 -15.85 15.91
N ARG A 163 -10.91 -16.11 16.89
CA ARG A 163 -10.58 -16.20 18.32
C ARG A 163 -9.74 -15.02 18.80
N LEU A 164 -10.18 -13.80 18.47
CA LEU A 164 -9.46 -12.58 18.82
C LEU A 164 -9.59 -12.29 20.31
N THR A 165 -8.49 -11.86 20.95
CA THR A 165 -8.54 -11.30 22.30
C THR A 165 -8.94 -9.82 22.25
N TYR A 166 -9.35 -9.25 23.39
CA TYR A 166 -9.70 -7.84 23.47
C TYR A 166 -8.53 -6.92 23.08
N GLU A 167 -7.31 -7.24 23.50
CA GLU A 167 -6.11 -6.50 23.09
C GLU A 167 -5.88 -6.54 21.57
N MET A 168 -6.11 -7.69 20.92
CA MET A 168 -6.01 -7.81 19.48
C MET A 168 -7.06 -6.97 18.74
N ILE A 169 -8.24 -6.77 19.34
CA ILE A 169 -9.31 -5.91 18.81
C ILE A 169 -8.91 -4.44 18.92
N LEU A 170 -8.41 -4.00 20.08
CA LEU A 170 -7.91 -2.62 20.25
C LEU A 170 -6.79 -2.30 19.26
N ARG A 171 -5.84 -3.21 19.07
CA ARG A 171 -4.78 -3.07 18.05
C ARG A 171 -5.32 -3.05 16.62
N ARG A 172 -6.47 -3.66 16.33
CA ARG A 172 -7.11 -3.55 15.01
C ARG A 172 -7.65 -2.15 14.78
N TRP A 173 -8.28 -1.53 15.78
CA TRP A 173 -8.71 -0.13 15.70
C TRP A 173 -7.54 0.83 15.53
N LEU A 174 -6.49 0.67 16.34
CA LEU A 174 -5.27 1.49 16.22
C LEU A 174 -4.67 1.37 14.82
N ARG A 175 -4.58 0.16 14.26
CA ARG A 175 -4.09 -0.02 12.88
C ARG A 175 -5.02 0.54 11.82
N ALA A 176 -6.34 0.44 12.01
CA ALA A 176 -7.31 1.06 11.11
C ALA A 176 -7.11 2.58 11.07
N ARG A 177 -6.82 3.19 12.23
CA ARG A 177 -6.49 4.62 12.35
C ARG A 177 -5.15 4.96 11.71
N GLU A 178 -4.08 4.35 12.20
CA GLU A 178 -2.70 4.75 11.89
C GLU A 178 -2.25 4.33 10.49
N GLU A 179 -2.74 3.20 9.96
CA GLU A 179 -2.23 2.66 8.71
C GLU A 179 -3.11 2.93 7.49
N ARG A 180 -4.39 3.27 7.69
CA ARG A 180 -5.39 3.25 6.61
C ARG A 180 -6.22 4.51 6.45
N SER A 181 -6.03 5.53 7.28
CA SER A 181 -6.77 6.80 7.21
C SER A 181 -8.28 6.56 7.10
N ILE A 182 -8.86 5.95 8.13
CA ILE A 182 -10.31 5.70 8.21
C ILE A 182 -11.01 6.93 8.73
N ASP A 183 -12.15 7.28 8.12
CA ASP A 183 -12.95 8.45 8.51
C ASP A 183 -13.97 8.11 9.60
N PHE A 184 -14.54 6.89 9.54
CA PHE A 184 -15.64 6.47 10.41
C PHE A 184 -15.42 5.07 11.01
N PHE A 185 -15.53 4.96 12.32
CA PHE A 185 -15.59 3.69 13.03
C PHE A 185 -17.04 3.31 13.32
N TRP A 186 -17.49 2.22 12.70
CA TRP A 186 -18.74 1.59 13.04
C TRP A 186 -18.49 0.50 14.09
N VAL A 187 -18.81 0.81 15.34
CA VAL A 187 -18.55 -0.04 16.51
C VAL A 187 -19.74 -0.96 16.75
N GLN A 188 -19.55 -2.26 16.53
CA GLN A 188 -20.55 -3.31 16.79
C GLN A 188 -20.33 -3.94 18.18
N PRO A 189 -21.38 -4.53 18.80
CA PRO A 189 -21.25 -5.19 20.08
C PRO A 189 -20.30 -6.38 20.03
N LEU A 190 -19.45 -6.52 21.05
CA LEU A 190 -18.51 -7.63 21.16
C LEU A 190 -19.20 -8.90 21.69
N PRO A 191 -18.71 -10.10 21.30
CA PRO A 191 -19.21 -11.35 21.89
C PRO A 191 -19.01 -11.38 23.41
N SER A 192 -20.02 -11.85 24.15
CA SER A 192 -20.01 -11.92 25.61
C SER A 192 -18.85 -12.75 26.19
N SER A 193 -18.24 -13.62 25.39
CA SER A 193 -17.09 -14.45 25.76
C SER A 193 -15.82 -13.64 26.09
N LEU A 194 -15.74 -12.38 25.69
CA LEU A 194 -14.62 -11.50 26.01
C LEU A 194 -14.72 -10.85 27.39
N GLY A 195 -15.88 -10.91 28.04
CA GLY A 195 -16.10 -10.35 29.38
C GLY A 195 -16.07 -8.82 29.46
N VAL A 196 -16.09 -8.12 28.33
CA VAL A 196 -16.10 -6.64 28.24
C VAL A 196 -17.49 -6.17 27.85
N SER A 197 -18.05 -5.21 28.60
CA SER A 197 -19.36 -4.65 28.28
C SER A 197 -19.29 -3.71 27.06
N TYR A 198 -20.44 -3.47 26.40
CA TYR A 198 -20.45 -2.56 25.26
C TYR A 198 -20.07 -1.13 25.68
N ASP A 199 -20.52 -0.68 26.86
CA ASP A 199 -20.20 0.64 27.41
C ASP A 199 -18.70 0.79 27.73
N GLU A 200 -18.10 -0.20 28.41
CA GLU A 200 -16.67 -0.22 28.73
C GLU A 200 -15.82 -0.16 27.45
N TYR A 201 -16.28 -0.84 26.41
CA TYR A 201 -15.62 -0.82 25.11
C TYR A 201 -15.65 0.57 24.46
N GLY A 202 -16.77 1.31 24.50
CA GLY A 202 -16.79 2.68 23.97
C GLY A 202 -15.97 3.66 24.79
N VAL A 203 -15.99 3.56 26.13
CA VAL A 203 -15.12 4.37 27.00
C VAL A 203 -13.64 4.12 26.69
N THR A 204 -13.28 2.86 26.43
CA THR A 204 -11.91 2.52 26.02
C THR A 204 -11.55 3.16 24.68
N LEU A 205 -12.45 3.12 23.69
CA LEU A 205 -12.21 3.78 22.40
C LEU A 205 -12.12 5.31 22.53
N LEU A 206 -12.90 5.93 23.42
CA LEU A 206 -12.81 7.35 23.77
C LEU A 206 -11.45 7.73 24.34
N GLY A 207 -10.89 6.88 25.20
CA GLY A 207 -9.56 7.10 25.76
C GLY A 207 -8.42 6.96 24.73
N LEU A 208 -8.66 6.25 23.63
CA LEU A 208 -7.64 5.93 22.62
C LEU A 208 -7.63 6.91 21.44
N PHE A 209 -8.75 7.55 21.10
CA PHE A 209 -8.88 8.35 19.88
C PHE A 209 -9.43 9.74 20.14
N HIS A 210 -8.86 10.74 19.46
CA HIS A 210 -9.48 12.05 19.32
C HIS A 210 -10.65 11.96 18.34
N THR A 211 -11.84 12.32 18.81
CA THR A 211 -13.10 12.17 18.06
C THR A 211 -13.52 13.50 17.46
N SER A 212 -13.91 13.49 16.20
CA SER A 212 -14.52 14.64 15.52
C SER A 212 -16.03 14.53 15.47
N ASP A 213 -16.66 15.69 15.64
CA ASP A 213 -18.09 15.89 15.58
C ASP A 213 -18.64 15.92 14.14
N THR A 214 -17.76 16.01 13.14
CA THR A 214 -18.11 16.17 11.73
C THR A 214 -17.51 15.07 10.88
N LEU A 215 -18.36 14.41 10.08
CA LEU A 215 -17.94 13.46 9.07
C LEU A 215 -17.93 14.16 7.70
N ALA A 216 -16.82 14.83 7.41
CA ALA A 216 -16.60 15.53 6.15
C ALA A 216 -15.34 14.99 5.45
N PRO A 217 -15.43 14.64 4.15
CA PRO A 217 -14.28 14.16 3.40
C PRO A 217 -13.23 15.27 3.26
N VAL A 218 -11.97 14.94 3.55
CA VAL A 218 -10.87 15.89 3.42
C VAL A 218 -10.56 16.10 1.94
N VAL A 219 -10.53 17.37 1.51
CA VAL A 219 -10.29 17.72 0.11
C VAL A 219 -8.89 17.31 -0.32
N VAL A 220 -8.80 16.53 -1.40
CA VAL A 220 -7.55 16.15 -2.04
C VAL A 220 -7.31 17.06 -3.23
N SER A 221 -6.32 17.94 -3.14
CA SER A 221 -5.93 18.81 -4.25
C SER A 221 -4.43 18.79 -4.50
N MET A 222 -4.06 18.86 -5.78
CA MET A 222 -2.67 18.97 -6.22
C MET A 222 -2.63 19.76 -7.53
N SER A 223 -1.69 20.71 -7.61
CA SER A 223 -1.54 21.58 -8.77
C SER A 223 -1.37 20.79 -10.07
N LEU A 224 -2.13 21.16 -11.10
CA LEU A 224 -2.05 20.55 -12.44
C LEU A 224 -0.65 20.68 -13.03
N PHE A 225 0.00 21.83 -12.84
CA PHE A 225 1.38 22.05 -13.28
C PHE A 225 2.34 21.02 -12.67
N PHE A 226 2.19 20.77 -11.36
CA PHE A 226 3.02 19.79 -10.67
C PHE A 226 2.72 18.36 -11.13
N LYS A 227 1.45 18.00 -11.41
CA LYS A 227 1.08 16.73 -12.06
C LYS A 227 1.79 16.54 -13.40
N ILE A 228 1.81 17.57 -14.25
CA ILE A 228 2.49 17.53 -15.55
C ILE A 228 4.00 17.29 -15.38
N LEU A 229 4.64 17.98 -14.44
CA LEU A 229 6.06 17.76 -14.14
C LEU A 229 6.34 16.32 -13.70
N LEU A 230 5.51 15.74 -12.84
CA LEU A 230 5.62 14.34 -12.43
C LEU A 230 5.53 13.39 -13.63
N VAL A 231 4.60 13.62 -14.56
CA VAL A 231 4.48 12.82 -15.79
C VAL A 231 5.73 12.93 -16.65
N ILE A 232 6.23 14.14 -16.89
CA ILE A 232 7.44 14.38 -17.70
C ILE A 232 8.66 13.70 -17.05
N GLY A 233 8.86 13.90 -15.75
CA GLY A 233 9.95 13.27 -15.01
C GLY A 233 9.88 11.74 -15.10
N SER A 234 8.69 11.18 -14.93
CA SER A 234 8.43 9.73 -15.00
C SER A 234 8.79 9.13 -16.36
N PHE A 235 8.31 9.75 -17.45
CA PHE A 235 8.70 9.34 -18.80
C PHE A 235 10.20 9.53 -19.06
N GLY A 236 10.81 10.60 -18.52
CA GLY A 236 12.26 10.79 -18.56
C GLY A 236 13.02 9.63 -17.90
N LEU A 237 12.55 9.15 -16.76
CA LEU A 237 13.16 8.01 -16.06
C LEU A 237 12.95 6.68 -16.80
N ILE A 238 11.76 6.44 -17.34
CA ILE A 238 11.50 5.23 -18.15
C ILE A 238 12.34 5.26 -19.43
N PHE A 239 12.50 6.43 -20.05
CA PHE A 239 13.35 6.63 -21.22
C PHE A 239 14.82 6.38 -20.90
N PHE A 240 15.30 6.83 -19.73
CA PHE A 240 16.63 6.51 -19.22
C PHE A 240 16.86 4.98 -19.10
N TYR A 241 15.82 4.22 -18.72
CA TYR A 241 15.88 2.77 -18.75
C TYR A 241 15.92 2.21 -20.18
N SER A 242 14.94 2.57 -21.02
CA SER A 242 14.85 2.18 -22.42
C SER A 242 13.88 3.08 -23.19
N PRO A 243 14.32 3.74 -24.29
CA PRO A 243 13.44 4.54 -25.15
C PRO A 243 12.26 3.75 -25.73
N ILE A 244 12.48 2.49 -26.11
CA ILE A 244 11.44 1.62 -26.67
C ILE A 244 10.35 1.37 -25.63
N ILE A 245 10.75 1.11 -24.39
CA ILE A 245 9.80 0.87 -23.29
C ILE A 245 9.05 2.16 -22.94
N ALA A 246 9.72 3.31 -22.98
CA ALA A 246 9.06 4.60 -22.76
C ALA A 246 7.97 4.88 -23.81
N ILE A 247 8.26 4.63 -25.09
CA ILE A 247 7.28 4.77 -26.17
C ILE A 247 6.13 3.77 -26.00
N ALA A 248 6.44 2.50 -25.71
CA ALA A 248 5.41 1.49 -25.47
C ALA A 248 4.50 1.85 -24.29
N CYS A 249 5.07 2.36 -23.19
CA CYS A 249 4.30 2.85 -22.04
C CYS A 249 3.43 4.07 -22.43
N ALA A 250 3.96 5.01 -23.23
CA ALA A 250 3.22 6.18 -23.67
C ALA A 250 2.03 5.81 -24.56
N VAL A 251 2.21 4.87 -25.50
CA VAL A 251 1.12 4.36 -26.35
C VAL A 251 0.08 3.64 -25.51
N PHE A 252 0.51 2.72 -24.64
CA PHE A 252 -0.39 2.00 -23.74
C PHE A 252 -1.21 2.94 -22.87
N LEU A 253 -0.57 3.90 -22.18
CA LEU A 253 -1.25 4.83 -21.28
C LEU A 253 -2.18 5.79 -22.05
N SER A 254 -1.80 6.21 -23.26
CA SER A 254 -2.66 7.04 -24.12
C SER A 254 -3.95 6.32 -24.50
N ILE A 255 -3.85 5.04 -24.92
CA ILE A 255 -5.03 4.23 -25.25
C ILE A 255 -5.85 3.94 -24.00
N TYR A 256 -5.20 3.55 -22.91
CA TYR A 256 -5.86 3.17 -21.67
C TYR A 256 -6.63 4.34 -21.04
N GLY A 257 -6.03 5.54 -21.03
CA GLY A 257 -6.62 6.73 -20.42
C GLY A 257 -7.88 7.23 -21.12
N VAL A 258 -8.06 6.95 -22.40
CA VAL A 258 -9.31 7.23 -23.12
C VAL A 258 -10.50 6.47 -22.53
N PHE A 259 -10.27 5.25 -22.02
CA PHE A 259 -11.35 4.38 -21.55
C PHE A 259 -11.53 4.38 -20.01
N ASN A 260 -10.47 4.63 -19.24
CA ASN A 260 -10.48 4.39 -17.78
C ASN A 260 -10.26 5.66 -16.93
N GLY A 261 -10.08 6.82 -17.57
CA GLY A 261 -9.90 8.10 -16.89
C GLY A 261 -8.48 8.37 -16.37
N PHE A 262 -8.26 9.63 -15.99
CA PHE A 262 -6.92 10.13 -15.69
C PHE A 262 -6.31 9.58 -14.39
N ALA A 263 -7.08 9.50 -13.31
CA ALA A 263 -6.60 9.04 -12.01
C ALA A 263 -6.08 7.59 -12.07
N ASP A 264 -6.83 6.71 -12.73
CA ASP A 264 -6.44 5.30 -12.88
C ASP A 264 -5.22 5.12 -13.81
N THR A 265 -5.13 5.95 -14.85
CA THR A 265 -3.95 6.00 -15.74
C THR A 265 -2.68 6.44 -14.99
N MET A 266 -2.79 7.40 -14.07
CA MET A 266 -1.67 7.83 -13.23
C MET A 266 -1.17 6.72 -12.30
N LEU A 267 -2.05 5.85 -11.81
CA LEU A 267 -1.65 4.68 -11.01
C LEU A 267 -0.83 3.67 -11.83
N TYR A 268 -1.19 3.43 -13.10
CA TYR A 268 -0.34 2.64 -14.00
C TYR A 268 1.01 3.29 -14.23
N LEU A 269 1.04 4.61 -14.50
CA LEU A 269 2.29 5.34 -14.67
C LEU A 269 3.17 5.26 -13.40
N ALA A 270 2.60 5.38 -12.21
CA ALA A 270 3.30 5.22 -10.94
C ALA A 270 3.95 3.83 -10.83
N GLY A 271 3.20 2.76 -11.14
CA GLY A 271 3.71 1.39 -11.15
C GLY A 271 4.84 1.16 -12.15
N LEU A 272 4.70 1.67 -13.38
CA LEU A 272 5.70 1.56 -14.44
C LEU A 272 6.98 2.37 -14.11
N THR A 273 6.81 3.57 -13.56
CA THR A 273 7.91 4.45 -13.14
C THR A 273 8.71 3.82 -12.01
N GLY A 274 8.03 3.27 -11.00
CA GLY A 274 8.67 2.52 -9.93
C GLY A 274 9.47 1.33 -10.48
N THR A 275 8.85 0.52 -11.33
CA THR A 275 9.47 -0.72 -11.88
C THR A 275 10.68 -0.41 -12.75
N PHE A 276 10.50 0.37 -13.81
CA PHE A 276 11.55 0.62 -14.79
C PHE A 276 12.60 1.60 -14.27
N GLY A 277 12.20 2.54 -13.42
CA GLY A 277 13.09 3.48 -12.77
C GLY A 277 14.11 2.80 -11.88
N ILE A 278 13.65 1.99 -10.92
CA ILE A 278 14.57 1.29 -10.01
C ILE A 278 15.46 0.29 -10.76
N THR A 279 14.91 -0.37 -11.80
CA THR A 279 15.67 -1.30 -12.65
C THR A 279 16.76 -0.58 -13.44
N GLY A 280 16.44 0.56 -14.05
CA GLY A 280 17.39 1.36 -14.82
C GLY A 280 18.52 1.90 -13.96
N VAL A 281 18.20 2.45 -12.78
CA VAL A 281 19.21 2.96 -11.86
C VAL A 281 20.06 1.83 -11.28
N PHE A 282 19.47 0.70 -10.86
CA PHE A 282 20.26 -0.45 -10.42
C PHE A 282 21.21 -0.95 -11.51
N ARG A 283 20.77 -0.96 -12.78
CA ARG A 283 21.61 -1.35 -13.92
C ARG A 283 22.82 -0.43 -14.10
N GLU A 284 22.65 0.89 -14.03
CA GLU A 284 23.75 1.84 -14.20
C GLU A 284 24.65 1.94 -12.96
N MET A 285 24.07 1.91 -11.74
CA MET A 285 24.82 1.94 -10.48
C MET A 285 25.88 0.83 -10.37
N ARG A 286 25.59 -0.34 -10.95
CA ARG A 286 26.53 -1.46 -11.00
C ARG A 286 27.75 -1.24 -11.90
N LYS A 287 27.66 -0.36 -12.89
CA LYS A 287 28.76 -0.08 -13.83
C LYS A 287 29.72 0.98 -13.32
N LEU A 288 29.28 1.78 -12.36
CA LEU A 288 30.04 2.89 -11.81
C LEU A 288 31.20 2.37 -10.96
N GLU A 289 32.39 2.97 -11.06
CA GLU A 289 33.57 2.64 -10.22
C GLU A 289 33.65 3.58 -9.01
N PHE A 290 32.64 3.53 -8.13
CA PHE A 290 32.61 4.30 -6.87
C PHE A 290 32.69 3.38 -5.66
N ASN A 291 33.03 3.96 -4.50
CA ASN A 291 33.02 3.30 -3.20
C ASN A 291 31.67 2.61 -2.95
N ALA A 292 31.73 1.34 -2.54
CA ALA A 292 30.59 0.49 -2.17
C ALA A 292 29.58 1.21 -1.25
N SER A 293 30.07 1.95 -0.26
CA SER A 293 29.23 2.65 0.71
C SER A 293 28.41 3.77 0.04
N LEU A 294 29.03 4.48 -0.90
CA LEU A 294 28.37 5.57 -1.63
C LEU A 294 27.30 5.00 -2.57
N LYS A 295 27.58 3.90 -3.28
CA LYS A 295 26.59 3.21 -4.13
C LYS A 295 25.38 2.74 -3.33
N TYR A 296 25.62 2.08 -2.20
CA TYR A 296 24.58 1.60 -1.29
C TYR A 296 23.69 2.76 -0.78
N THR A 297 24.33 3.84 -0.32
CA THR A 297 23.61 5.00 0.20
C THR A 297 22.82 5.70 -0.91
N ALA A 298 23.45 5.91 -2.07
CA ALA A 298 22.82 6.58 -3.21
C ALA A 298 21.61 5.81 -3.75
N ILE A 299 21.67 4.48 -3.81
CA ILE A 299 20.54 3.69 -4.31
C ILE A 299 19.36 3.65 -3.33
N ILE A 300 19.62 3.68 -2.02
CA ILE A 300 18.58 3.79 -1.00
C ILE A 300 17.92 5.17 -1.06
N ILE A 301 18.72 6.24 -1.09
CA ILE A 301 18.20 7.61 -1.24
C ILE A 301 17.36 7.69 -2.51
N PHE A 302 17.87 7.20 -3.64
CA PHE A 302 17.10 7.16 -4.89
C PHE A 302 15.80 6.37 -4.74
N GLY A 303 15.82 5.22 -4.06
CA GLY A 303 14.61 4.42 -3.78
C GLY A 303 13.55 5.19 -3.00
N LEU A 304 13.94 5.98 -2.00
CA LEU A 304 13.03 6.84 -1.23
C LEU A 304 12.46 7.98 -2.09
N PHE A 305 13.30 8.69 -2.85
CA PHE A 305 12.87 9.76 -3.75
C PHE A 305 11.93 9.24 -4.86
N LEU A 306 12.27 8.10 -5.46
CA LEU A 306 11.41 7.40 -6.40
C LEU A 306 10.09 6.99 -5.74
N GLY A 307 10.13 6.48 -4.51
CA GLY A 307 8.95 6.17 -3.71
C GLY A 307 8.04 7.39 -3.56
N VAL A 308 8.56 8.53 -3.10
CA VAL A 308 7.79 9.77 -2.97
C VAL A 308 7.17 10.19 -4.29
N THR A 309 7.90 10.09 -5.40
CA THR A 309 7.37 10.39 -6.74
C THR A 309 6.23 9.44 -7.14
N VAL A 310 6.37 8.15 -6.85
CA VAL A 310 5.33 7.13 -7.08
C VAL A 310 4.09 7.40 -6.23
N ASN A 311 4.26 7.82 -4.98
CA ASN A 311 3.16 8.22 -4.10
C ASN A 311 2.43 9.46 -4.65
N ALA A 312 3.19 10.49 -5.05
CA ALA A 312 2.66 11.73 -5.60
C ALA A 312 1.88 11.50 -6.91
N LEU A 313 2.39 10.64 -7.81
CA LEU A 313 1.65 10.21 -9.01
C LEU A 313 0.33 9.53 -8.68
N SER A 314 0.31 8.76 -7.59
CA SER A 314 -0.87 8.03 -7.12
C SER A 314 -1.85 8.91 -6.33
N TYR A 315 -1.51 10.17 -6.07
CA TYR A 315 -2.31 11.04 -5.21
C TYR A 315 -3.56 11.58 -5.92
N SER A 316 -4.68 10.92 -5.64
CA SER A 316 -6.03 11.32 -6.05
C SER A 316 -7.01 10.99 -4.96
N TYR A 317 -8.17 11.65 -4.97
CA TYR A 317 -9.24 11.37 -4.01
C TYR A 317 -9.61 9.87 -4.02
N GLU A 318 -9.77 9.28 -5.22
CA GLU A 318 -10.16 7.89 -5.36
C GLU A 318 -9.10 6.92 -4.86
N SER A 319 -7.81 7.22 -5.04
CA SER A 319 -6.73 6.32 -4.61
C SER A 319 -6.47 6.40 -3.10
N VAL A 320 -6.57 7.59 -2.50
CA VAL A 320 -6.37 7.79 -1.06
C VAL A 320 -7.51 7.18 -0.26
N ASN A 321 -8.75 7.35 -0.75
CA ASN A 321 -9.91 6.69 -0.16
C ASN A 321 -9.96 5.18 -0.46
N GLY A 322 -8.97 4.68 -1.19
CA GLY A 322 -8.87 3.27 -1.53
C GLY A 322 -10.06 2.81 -2.35
N LEU A 323 -10.61 3.63 -3.24
CA LEU A 323 -11.57 3.26 -4.30
C LEU A 323 -10.84 2.70 -5.52
N LEU A 324 -9.75 3.36 -5.93
CA LEU A 324 -8.79 2.82 -6.90
C LEU A 324 -7.64 2.13 -6.18
N LEU A 325 -7.26 0.95 -6.68
CA LEU A 325 -6.15 0.15 -6.13
C LEU A 325 -4.86 0.43 -6.91
N PRO A 326 -3.69 0.34 -6.26
CA PRO A 326 -2.42 0.57 -6.94
C PRO A 326 -2.13 -0.48 -8.02
N HIS A 327 -1.71 0.01 -9.19
CA HIS A 327 -1.28 -0.82 -10.31
C HIS A 327 0.24 -1.03 -10.31
N GLY A 328 0.70 -2.07 -10.99
CA GLY A 328 2.14 -2.34 -11.16
C GLY A 328 2.89 -2.85 -9.92
N VAL A 329 2.22 -3.04 -8.78
CA VAL A 329 2.79 -3.65 -7.55
C VAL A 329 3.49 -4.99 -7.84
N LYS A 330 2.78 -5.85 -8.58
CA LYS A 330 3.28 -7.17 -8.98
C LYS A 330 4.46 -7.06 -9.93
N LEU A 331 4.40 -6.12 -10.88
CA LEU A 331 5.46 -5.88 -11.85
C LEU A 331 6.73 -5.39 -11.15
N LEU A 332 6.63 -4.41 -10.25
CA LEU A 332 7.75 -3.87 -9.46
C LEU A 332 8.44 -4.97 -8.62
N THR A 333 7.63 -5.79 -7.95
CA THR A 333 8.14 -6.85 -7.06
C THR A 333 8.74 -8.03 -7.82
N PHE A 334 8.36 -8.25 -9.09
CA PHE A 334 8.82 -9.39 -9.87
C PHE A 334 9.96 -9.05 -10.84
N TYR A 335 9.83 -7.94 -11.56
CA TYR A 335 10.64 -7.65 -12.75
C TYR A 335 12.13 -7.55 -12.45
N LEU A 336 12.52 -6.66 -11.53
CA LEU A 336 13.94 -6.48 -11.18
C LEU A 336 14.53 -7.74 -10.51
N PRO A 337 13.89 -8.37 -9.49
CA PRO A 337 14.40 -9.60 -8.90
C PRO A 337 14.59 -10.73 -9.92
N MET A 338 13.66 -10.90 -10.87
CA MET A 338 13.78 -11.92 -11.90
C MET A 338 14.92 -11.62 -12.87
N LEU A 339 15.09 -10.38 -13.31
CA LEU A 339 16.21 -9.99 -14.17
C LEU A 339 17.56 -10.21 -13.49
N VAL A 340 17.65 -9.89 -12.19
CA VAL A 340 18.86 -10.14 -11.40
C VAL A 340 19.09 -11.64 -11.23
N LEU A 341 18.04 -12.41 -10.92
CA LEU A 341 18.14 -13.87 -10.82
C LEU A 341 18.66 -14.49 -12.11
N ILE A 342 18.06 -14.19 -13.26
CA ILE A 342 18.49 -14.71 -14.56
C ILE A 342 19.95 -14.35 -14.83
N ARG A 343 20.31 -13.07 -14.65
CA ARG A 343 21.67 -12.60 -14.90
C ARG A 343 22.69 -13.29 -13.99
N GLU A 344 22.45 -13.31 -12.69
CA GLU A 344 23.41 -13.86 -11.74
C GLU A 344 23.48 -15.38 -11.89
N PHE A 345 22.36 -16.07 -12.11
CA PHE A 345 22.35 -17.48 -12.44
C PHE A 345 23.14 -17.79 -13.73
N LEU A 346 23.00 -16.99 -14.79
CA LEU A 346 23.80 -17.15 -16.01
C LEU A 346 25.27 -16.84 -15.77
N TYR A 347 25.60 -15.79 -15.02
CA TYR A 347 26.99 -15.42 -14.73
C TYR A 347 27.71 -16.50 -13.92
N TYR A 348 27.12 -16.92 -12.80
CA TYR A 348 27.65 -17.99 -11.96
C TYR A 348 27.55 -19.36 -12.64
N GLY A 349 26.52 -19.60 -13.45
CA GLY A 349 26.33 -20.83 -14.20
C GLY A 349 27.33 -21.00 -15.35
N ILE A 350 27.61 -19.94 -16.12
CA ILE A 350 28.56 -19.97 -17.25
C ILE A 350 30.01 -19.95 -16.75
N LYS A 351 30.34 -19.08 -15.77
CA LYS A 351 31.71 -18.99 -15.22
C LYS A 351 32.02 -20.19 -14.31
N GLY A 352 31.00 -20.69 -13.62
CA GLY A 352 31.02 -21.96 -12.90
C GLY A 352 30.79 -23.19 -13.79
N LEU A 353 30.68 -23.08 -15.12
CA LEU A 353 30.54 -24.24 -16.01
C LEU A 353 31.83 -25.05 -16.16
N ARG A 354 32.94 -24.58 -15.56
CA ARG A 354 34.11 -25.43 -15.23
C ARG A 354 33.92 -26.27 -13.95
N SER A 355 32.82 -26.08 -13.22
CA SER A 355 32.40 -26.85 -12.04
C SER A 355 30.90 -27.19 -12.10
N ARG A 356 30.57 -28.35 -12.69
CA ARG A 356 29.36 -29.17 -12.49
C ARG A 356 28.16 -28.45 -11.83
N LEU A 357 27.27 -27.86 -12.63
CA LEU A 357 25.94 -27.47 -12.15
C LEU A 357 25.20 -28.72 -11.61
N HIS A 358 24.87 -28.73 -10.33
CA HIS A 358 24.19 -29.85 -9.70
C HIS A 358 22.67 -29.68 -9.83
N TRP A 359 21.91 -30.78 -9.80
CA TRP A 359 20.44 -30.76 -9.73
C TRP A 359 19.92 -29.94 -8.54
N SER A 360 20.71 -29.80 -7.47
CA SER A 360 20.41 -28.94 -6.33
C SER A 360 20.32 -27.46 -6.70
N ASP A 361 21.09 -26.99 -7.68
CA ASP A 361 21.10 -25.58 -8.10
C ASP A 361 19.83 -25.24 -8.89
N PHE A 362 19.39 -26.17 -9.75
CA PHE A 362 18.10 -26.09 -10.43
C PHE A 362 16.93 -26.14 -9.43
N ALA A 363 16.98 -27.04 -8.45
CA ALA A 363 15.97 -27.09 -7.39
C ALA A 363 15.91 -25.79 -6.58
N LEU A 364 17.05 -25.15 -6.32
CA LEU A 364 17.11 -23.88 -5.60
C LEU A 364 16.53 -22.73 -6.43
N VAL A 365 16.85 -22.64 -7.73
CA VAL A 365 16.26 -21.64 -8.63
C VAL A 365 14.74 -21.82 -8.72
N ILE A 366 14.27 -23.07 -8.88
CA ILE A 366 12.83 -23.37 -8.87
C ILE A 366 12.22 -22.95 -7.54
N GLY A 367 12.85 -23.27 -6.41
CA GLY A 367 12.41 -22.85 -5.08
C GLY A 367 12.31 -21.34 -4.95
N LEU A 368 13.31 -20.58 -5.43
CA LEU A 368 13.30 -19.12 -5.36
C LEU A 368 12.21 -18.51 -6.26
N VAL A 369 12.03 -19.04 -7.47
CA VAL A 369 10.95 -18.65 -8.38
C VAL A 369 9.59 -18.93 -7.73
N LEU A 370 9.42 -20.08 -7.08
CA LEU A 370 8.20 -20.41 -6.34
C LEU A 370 7.96 -19.47 -5.15
N VAL A 371 9.00 -19.08 -4.39
CA VAL A 371 8.88 -18.10 -3.30
C VAL A 371 8.46 -16.72 -3.82
N ILE A 372 9.03 -16.30 -4.96
CA ILE A 372 8.67 -15.06 -5.62
C ILE A 372 7.21 -15.13 -6.13
N LEU A 373 6.82 -16.21 -6.80
CA LEU A 373 5.45 -16.44 -7.29
C LEU A 373 4.43 -16.51 -6.15
N TYR A 374 4.74 -17.25 -5.09
CA TYR A 374 3.91 -17.32 -3.89
C TYR A 374 3.72 -15.92 -3.28
N SER A 375 4.78 -15.10 -3.26
CA SER A 375 4.71 -13.72 -2.79
C SER A 375 3.81 -12.82 -3.66
N LEU A 376 3.64 -13.14 -4.95
CA LEU A 376 2.74 -12.45 -5.87
C LEU A 376 1.28 -12.91 -5.72
N LEU A 377 1.06 -14.20 -5.43
CA LEU A 377 -0.26 -14.77 -5.19
C LEU A 377 -0.82 -14.31 -3.81
N ARG A 378 0.08 -14.12 -2.83
CA ARG A 378 -0.25 -13.63 -1.47
C ARG A 378 -0.70 -12.17 -1.41
N SER A 379 -0.51 -11.38 -2.48
CA SER A 379 -0.87 -9.95 -2.47
C SER A 379 -2.39 -9.70 -2.51
N GLY A 380 -3.22 -10.74 -2.60
CA GLY A 380 -4.68 -10.69 -2.46
C GLY A 380 -5.13 -11.10 -1.05
N ASN A 381 -6.13 -10.42 -0.51
CA ASN A 381 -6.61 -10.37 0.89
C ASN A 381 -7.04 -11.69 1.59
N ALA A 382 -6.61 -12.88 1.18
CA ALA A 382 -6.98 -14.12 1.89
C ALA A 382 -5.91 -15.21 1.72
N ALA A 383 -4.99 -15.35 2.69
CA ALA A 383 -4.22 -16.59 2.88
C ALA A 383 -3.56 -16.67 4.26
N PHE A 384 -3.46 -17.91 4.76
CA PHE A 384 -2.83 -18.36 6.01
C PHE A 384 -1.49 -17.67 6.29
N VAL A 385 -1.45 -16.85 7.34
CA VAL A 385 -0.19 -16.43 7.98
C VAL A 385 0.11 -17.45 9.06
N SER A 386 1.33 -18.00 9.10
CA SER A 386 1.70 -18.88 10.20
C SER A 386 1.59 -18.11 11.52
N ASN A 387 1.07 -18.75 12.57
CA ASN A 387 0.90 -18.09 13.88
C ASN A 387 2.25 -17.54 14.40
N PHE A 388 3.36 -18.18 14.04
CA PHE A 388 4.71 -17.73 14.38
C PHE A 388 5.12 -16.43 13.67
N GLU A 389 4.88 -16.30 12.36
CA GLU A 389 5.14 -15.04 11.63
C GLU A 389 4.29 -13.89 12.20
N ARG A 390 3.06 -14.19 12.62
CA ARG A 390 2.17 -13.23 13.27
C ARG A 390 2.76 -12.77 14.62
N GLN A 391 3.08 -13.71 15.50
CA GLN A 391 3.64 -13.41 16.83
C GLN A 391 4.96 -12.64 16.75
N LEU A 392 5.90 -13.06 15.89
CA LEU A 392 7.18 -12.34 15.74
C LEU A 392 6.96 -10.90 15.28
N ARG A 393 6.02 -10.68 14.37
CA ARG A 393 5.69 -9.34 13.88
C ARG A 393 4.98 -8.51 14.96
N ASP A 394 4.10 -9.11 15.75
CA ASP A 394 3.40 -8.44 16.85
C ASP A 394 4.39 -8.06 17.98
N SER A 395 5.41 -8.88 18.24
CA SER A 395 6.51 -8.56 19.17
C SER A 395 7.41 -7.43 18.66
N LEU A 396 7.74 -7.42 17.36
CA LEU A 396 8.50 -6.33 16.77
C LEU A 396 7.70 -5.02 16.73
N GLU A 397 6.39 -5.10 16.50
CA GLU A 397 5.48 -3.95 16.59
C GLU A 397 5.46 -3.37 18.01
N MET A 398 5.43 -4.22 19.03
CA MET A 398 5.51 -3.80 20.44
C MET A 398 6.84 -3.09 20.78
N LEU A 399 7.96 -3.51 20.17
CA LEU A 399 9.27 -2.91 20.40
C LEU A 399 9.50 -1.61 19.62
N LEU A 400 8.97 -1.53 18.39
CA LEU A 400 9.32 -0.48 17.43
C LEU A 400 8.19 0.54 17.20
N GLY A 401 7.02 0.35 17.80
CA GLY A 401 5.82 1.18 17.61
C GLY A 401 5.17 1.02 16.24
N VAL A 402 5.89 0.47 15.25
CA VAL A 402 5.40 0.22 13.90
C VAL A 402 5.92 -1.11 13.37
N ARG A 403 5.06 -1.86 12.70
CA ARG A 403 5.40 -3.18 12.13
C ARG A 403 6.49 -3.07 11.05
N PRO A 404 7.71 -3.62 11.27
CA PRO A 404 8.72 -3.66 10.23
C PRO A 404 8.31 -4.65 9.14
N ARG A 405 8.60 -4.32 7.89
CA ARG A 405 8.34 -5.24 6.79
C ARG A 405 9.42 -6.31 6.78
N PHE A 406 8.99 -7.55 6.94
CA PHE A 406 9.89 -8.70 6.94
C PHE A 406 10.77 -8.79 5.67
N ARG A 407 10.29 -8.25 4.54
CA ARG A 407 11.04 -8.19 3.28
C ARG A 407 12.25 -7.26 3.36
N GLU A 408 12.17 -6.12 4.05
CA GLU A 408 13.31 -5.22 4.26
C GLU A 408 14.32 -5.82 5.24
N LEU A 409 13.85 -6.52 6.28
CA LEU A 409 14.73 -7.14 7.29
C LEU A 409 15.66 -8.20 6.70
N ILE A 410 15.31 -8.80 5.55
CA ILE A 410 16.15 -9.74 4.81
C ILE A 410 16.85 -9.05 3.63
N GLY A 411 16.10 -8.21 2.91
CA GLY A 411 16.58 -7.62 1.67
C GLY A 411 17.61 -6.51 1.87
N ILE A 412 17.46 -5.63 2.86
CA ILE A 412 18.42 -4.55 3.12
C ILE A 412 19.80 -5.09 3.57
N PRO A 413 19.89 -6.07 4.50
CA PRO A 413 21.18 -6.70 4.79
C PRO A 413 21.84 -7.31 3.55
N ALA A 414 21.06 -8.02 2.72
CA ALA A 414 21.56 -8.63 1.50
C ALA A 414 22.04 -7.60 0.47
N LEU A 415 21.34 -6.46 0.35
CA LEU A 415 21.74 -5.35 -0.51
C LEU A 415 23.08 -4.75 -0.05
N TRP A 416 23.26 -4.59 1.27
CA TRP A 416 24.51 -4.12 1.85
C TRP A 416 25.68 -5.08 1.55
N LEU A 417 25.47 -6.38 1.76
CA LEU A 417 26.46 -7.43 1.46
C LEU A 417 26.79 -7.49 -0.04
N TYR A 418 25.80 -7.25 -0.90
CA TYR A 418 25.99 -7.21 -2.34
C TYR A 418 26.95 -6.09 -2.76
N PHE A 419 26.67 -4.83 -2.37
CA PHE A 419 27.51 -3.68 -2.78
C PHE A 419 28.91 -3.70 -2.18
N ARG A 420 29.11 -4.36 -1.03
CA ARG A 420 30.41 -4.56 -0.39
C ARG A 420 31.20 -5.75 -0.94
N ASP A 421 30.70 -6.41 -1.99
CA ASP A 421 31.27 -7.63 -2.58
C ASP A 421 31.42 -8.82 -1.61
N LYS A 422 30.85 -8.74 -0.40
CA LYS A 422 30.88 -9.81 0.62
C LYS A 422 29.97 -11.00 0.28
N HIS A 423 29.07 -10.83 -0.70
CA HIS A 423 28.22 -11.92 -1.18
C HIS A 423 29.02 -13.09 -1.78
N ARG A 424 30.27 -12.88 -2.23
CA ARG A 424 31.11 -13.95 -2.79
C ARG A 424 31.56 -14.99 -1.77
N SER A 425 31.63 -14.61 -0.48
CA SER A 425 31.98 -15.53 0.61
C SER A 425 30.95 -16.66 0.78
N PHE A 426 29.77 -16.55 0.18
CA PHE A 426 28.73 -17.58 0.17
C PHE A 426 28.93 -18.66 -0.93
N GLY A 427 30.04 -18.61 -1.66
CA GLY A 427 30.44 -19.62 -2.65
C GLY A 427 29.35 -19.86 -3.71
N ARG A 428 28.90 -21.10 -3.86
CA ARG A 428 27.86 -21.49 -4.84
C ARG A 428 26.51 -20.77 -4.64
N TYR A 429 26.24 -20.22 -3.45
CA TYR A 429 24.99 -19.52 -3.13
C TYR A 429 25.09 -17.99 -3.28
N ALA A 430 26.24 -17.48 -3.74
CA ALA A 430 26.47 -16.04 -3.90
C ALA A 430 25.44 -15.34 -4.80
N PHE A 431 24.83 -16.05 -5.76
CA PHE A 431 23.81 -15.51 -6.66
C PHE A 431 22.48 -15.17 -5.96
N ILE A 432 22.21 -15.70 -4.75
CA ILE A 432 20.96 -15.46 -4.01
C ILE A 432 20.96 -14.06 -3.38
N ILE A 433 22.11 -13.64 -2.84
CA ILE A 433 22.28 -12.36 -2.13
C ILE A 433 21.85 -11.15 -2.96
N PRO A 434 22.30 -10.94 -4.22
CA PRO A 434 21.82 -9.82 -5.02
C PRO A 434 20.31 -9.87 -5.29
N VAL A 435 19.71 -11.06 -5.42
CA VAL A 435 18.26 -11.22 -5.62
C VAL A 435 17.49 -10.77 -4.38
N LEU A 436 17.91 -11.22 -3.19
CA LEU A 436 17.35 -10.76 -1.91
C LEU A 436 17.54 -9.25 -1.75
N GLY A 437 18.72 -8.74 -2.12
CA GLY A 437 19.04 -7.32 -2.10
C GLY A 437 18.05 -6.47 -2.88
N VAL A 438 17.76 -6.85 -4.13
CA VAL A 438 16.80 -6.11 -4.95
C VAL A 438 15.34 -6.32 -4.54
N ILE A 439 14.99 -7.42 -3.87
CA ILE A 439 13.68 -7.57 -3.22
C ILE A 439 13.52 -6.51 -2.12
N GLY A 440 14.55 -6.28 -1.30
CA GLY A 440 14.57 -5.21 -0.31
C GLY A 440 14.42 -3.83 -0.95
N LEU A 441 15.18 -3.56 -2.01
CA LEU A 441 15.10 -2.29 -2.75
C LEU A 441 13.72 -2.04 -3.38
N CYS A 442 13.11 -3.06 -3.99
CA CYS A 442 11.75 -2.96 -4.52
C CYS A 442 10.70 -2.78 -3.41
N SER A 443 10.94 -3.33 -2.21
CA SER A 443 10.05 -3.15 -1.04
C SER A 443 9.92 -1.68 -0.66
N ILE A 444 11.05 -0.94 -0.66
CA ILE A 444 11.07 0.50 -0.38
C ILE A 444 10.12 1.24 -1.32
N VAL A 445 10.28 1.06 -2.63
CA VAL A 445 9.44 1.76 -3.63
C VAL A 445 7.97 1.30 -3.52
N ASN A 446 7.74 0.01 -3.29
CA ASN A 446 6.40 -0.57 -3.13
C ASN A 446 5.67 0.00 -1.89
N ALA A 447 6.41 0.48 -0.89
CA ALA A 447 5.82 1.15 0.27
C ALA A 447 4.92 2.30 -0.10
N PHE A 448 5.43 3.10 -1.02
CA PHE A 448 4.84 4.35 -1.44
C PHE A 448 3.72 4.16 -2.48
N GLN A 449 3.54 2.96 -3.05
CA GLN A 449 2.41 2.67 -3.94
C GLN A 449 1.08 2.63 -3.20
N HIS A 450 1.09 2.35 -1.90
CA HIS A 450 -0.12 2.29 -1.07
C HIS A 450 -0.46 3.69 -0.55
N VAL A 451 -0.95 4.55 -1.43
CA VAL A 451 -1.19 5.99 -1.16
C VAL A 451 -2.24 6.28 -0.09
N HIS A 452 -3.02 5.28 0.30
CA HIS A 452 -3.97 5.37 1.42
C HIS A 452 -3.29 5.29 2.79
N THR A 453 -2.05 4.82 2.88
CA THR A 453 -1.28 4.84 4.12
C THR A 453 -0.69 6.23 4.33
N PRO A 454 -0.78 6.82 5.54
CA PRO A 454 -0.18 8.10 5.85
C PRO A 454 1.32 8.15 5.54
N ILE A 455 1.78 9.27 4.99
CA ILE A 455 3.15 9.41 4.49
C ILE A 455 4.19 9.31 5.61
N THR A 456 3.87 9.80 6.81
CA THR A 456 4.73 9.71 8.01
C THR A 456 4.96 8.26 8.43
N ILE A 457 3.90 7.45 8.41
CA ILE A 457 3.97 6.03 8.76
C ILE A 457 4.76 5.26 7.71
N ILE A 458 4.62 5.60 6.41
CA ILE A 458 5.47 5.04 5.35
C ILE A 458 6.94 5.35 5.63
N PHE A 459 7.30 6.63 5.87
CA PHE A 459 8.68 7.00 6.14
C PHE A 459 9.26 6.33 7.38
N LEU A 460 8.49 6.27 8.47
CA LEU A 460 8.93 5.64 9.72
C LEU A 460 9.23 4.14 9.51
N ARG A 461 8.36 3.42 8.80
CA ARG A 461 8.55 1.99 8.47
C ARG A 461 9.83 1.76 7.68
N GLU A 462 10.00 2.52 6.60
CA GLU A 462 11.12 2.34 5.68
C GLU A 462 12.44 2.76 6.35
N LEU A 463 12.44 3.84 7.13
CA LEU A 463 13.64 4.26 7.87
C LEU A 463 14.06 3.21 8.91
N LEU A 464 13.12 2.67 9.68
CA LEU A 464 13.40 1.59 10.63
C LEU A 464 13.92 0.34 9.91
N GLY A 465 13.26 -0.07 8.81
CA GLY A 465 13.69 -1.20 7.99
C GLY A 465 15.10 -1.02 7.43
N ILE A 466 15.43 0.18 6.95
CA ILE A 466 16.74 0.53 6.43
C ILE A 466 17.79 0.51 7.54
N VAL A 467 17.54 1.17 8.69
CA VAL A 467 18.51 1.27 9.79
C VAL A 467 18.81 -0.11 10.38
N ILE A 468 17.76 -0.85 10.75
CA ILE A 468 17.90 -2.19 11.34
C ILE A 468 18.53 -3.15 10.32
N GLY A 469 18.05 -3.13 9.07
CA GLY A 469 18.58 -3.98 8.01
C GLY A 469 20.05 -3.67 7.68
N THR A 470 20.44 -2.39 7.70
CA THR A 470 21.85 -2.00 7.50
C THR A 470 22.72 -2.49 8.66
N ALA A 471 22.26 -2.34 9.91
CA ALA A 471 22.99 -2.80 11.09
C ALA A 471 23.20 -4.32 11.07
N ILE A 472 22.17 -5.09 10.70
CA ILE A 472 22.27 -6.54 10.54
C ILE A 472 23.24 -6.89 9.40
N GLY A 473 23.16 -6.19 8.26
CA GLY A 473 24.09 -6.39 7.13
C GLY A 473 25.55 -6.15 7.51
N MET A 474 25.81 -5.08 8.28
CA MET A 474 27.14 -4.77 8.82
C MET A 474 27.62 -5.87 9.77
N LEU A 475 26.77 -6.32 10.71
CA LEU A 475 27.10 -7.39 11.65
C LEU A 475 27.47 -8.69 10.91
N ILE A 476 26.63 -9.13 9.97
CA ILE A 476 26.91 -10.31 9.13
C ILE A 476 28.21 -10.11 8.35
N GLY A 477 28.41 -8.92 7.79
CA GLY A 477 29.61 -8.57 7.06
C GLY A 477 30.88 -8.69 7.90
N VAL A 478 30.86 -8.25 9.16
CA VAL A 478 32.01 -8.34 10.07
C VAL A 478 32.27 -9.78 10.51
N LEU A 479 31.22 -10.56 10.75
CA LEU A 479 31.31 -11.96 11.18
C LEU A 479 31.73 -12.92 10.05
N LEU A 480 31.51 -12.55 8.78
CA LEU A 480 32.02 -13.30 7.65
C LEU A 480 33.55 -13.11 7.57
N PRO A 481 34.35 -14.20 7.62
CA PRO A 481 35.78 -14.08 7.44
C PRO A 481 36.12 -13.49 6.07
N ASN A 482 37.20 -12.70 6.02
CA ASN A 482 37.79 -12.23 4.76
C ASN A 482 38.44 -13.43 4.04
N ILE A 483 37.64 -14.30 3.42
CA ILE A 483 38.13 -15.48 2.69
C ILE A 483 38.86 -15.09 1.38
N ILE A 484 38.93 -13.80 1.03
CA ILE A 484 39.46 -13.34 -0.26
C ILE A 484 41.00 -13.25 -0.28
N GLU A 485 41.71 -13.30 0.86
CA GLU A 485 43.18 -13.17 0.84
C GLU A 485 43.98 -14.49 0.73
N GLU A 486 43.37 -15.67 0.88
CA GLU A 486 44.13 -16.95 0.85
C GLU A 486 44.17 -17.66 -0.51
N GLY A 487 43.47 -17.15 -1.53
CA GLY A 487 43.35 -17.82 -2.84
C GLY A 487 44.48 -17.59 -3.86
N GLU A 488 45.45 -16.71 -3.57
CA GLU A 488 46.59 -16.43 -4.47
C GLU A 488 47.93 -17.00 -3.97
N SER A 489 47.92 -17.82 -2.91
CA SER A 489 49.15 -18.36 -2.29
C SER A 489 49.27 -19.89 -2.25
N THR A 490 48.64 -20.60 -3.19
CA THR A 490 48.92 -22.04 -3.44
C THR A 490 48.82 -22.41 -4.90
#